data_AF-A0A9E5GNS4-F1
#
_entry.id   AF-A0A9E5GNS4-F1
#
_cell.length_a   1.000
_cell.length_b   1.000
_cell.length_c   1.000
_cell.angle_alpha   90.00
_cell.angle_beta   90.00
_cell.angle_gamma   90.00
#
_symmetry.space_group_name_H-M   'P 1'
#
loop_
_entity.id
_entity.type
_entity.pdbx_description
1 polymer ?
#
loop_
_entity_poly.entity_id
_entity_poly.type
_entity_poly.pdbx_seq_one_letter_code
_entity_poly.pdbx_strand_id
1 'polypeptide(L)'
;MEGKENARITILEYSEFLCPYCKRQSDDKTIEQVISKYPNDVNMMFRNYIVHGEPAKAPAEALECVGELGGSDAYYRYIPMVFALDDKSETNLVGLAKRVGVNESKFTACLKSDKHLTAIDDSTSEGRTLFGVNGTPGNVVIDNEK
;
A
#
# COMPACT_ATOMS: atom_id res chain seq x y z
N MET A 1 -3.45 8.23 2.50
CA MET A 1 -4.73 7.86 3.15
C MET A 1 -5.83 7.85 2.12
N GLU A 2 -6.74 6.88 2.18
CA GLU A 2 -7.96 6.84 1.37
C GLU A 2 -9.17 7.04 2.27
N GLY A 3 -10.13 7.86 1.83
CA GLY A 3 -11.23 8.35 2.65
C GLY A 3 -10.92 9.68 3.33
N LYS A 4 -11.76 10.06 4.30
CA LYS A 4 -11.71 11.38 4.94
C LYS A 4 -10.57 11.47 5.95
N GLU A 5 -9.75 12.51 5.86
CA GLU A 5 -8.54 12.66 6.69
C GLU A 5 -8.81 12.64 8.20
N ASN A 6 -9.89 13.30 8.62
CA ASN A 6 -10.31 13.38 10.01
C ASN A 6 -11.44 12.40 10.37
N ALA A 7 -11.50 11.25 9.70
CA ALA A 7 -12.40 10.17 10.08
C ALA A 7 -12.09 9.70 11.51
N ARG A 8 -13.11 9.30 12.27
CA ARG A 8 -12.92 8.78 13.62
C ARG A 8 -12.16 7.46 13.62
N ILE A 9 -12.44 6.59 12.66
CA ILE A 9 -11.85 5.27 12.55
C ILE A 9 -10.83 5.24 11.42
N THR A 10 -9.63 4.72 11.71
CA THR A 10 -8.61 4.40 10.71
C THR A 10 -8.44 2.89 10.63
N ILE A 11 -8.53 2.32 9.43
CA ILE A 11 -8.11 0.94 9.17
C ILE A 11 -6.67 0.97 8.64
N LEU A 12 -5.73 0.41 9.41
CA LEU A 12 -4.39 0.10 8.90
C LEU A 12 -4.42 -1.28 8.25
N GLU A 13 -4.15 -1.32 6.95
CA GLU A 13 -3.98 -2.56 6.20
C GLU A 13 -2.48 -2.86 6.06
N TYR A 14 -1.96 -3.79 6.86
CA TYR A 14 -0.64 -4.39 6.65
C TYR A 14 -0.73 -5.46 5.58
N SER A 15 -0.09 -5.22 4.44
CA SER A 15 -0.32 -5.99 3.23
C SER A 15 0.93 -6.04 2.35
N GLU A 16 0.96 -7.03 1.46
CA GLU A 16 2.14 -7.33 0.64
C GLU A 16 1.73 -7.80 -0.75
N PHE A 17 2.38 -7.26 -1.77
CA PHE A 17 2.02 -7.49 -3.18
C PHE A 17 2.23 -8.92 -3.69
N LEU A 18 2.93 -9.79 -2.94
CA LEU A 18 3.08 -11.21 -3.26
C LEU A 18 2.10 -12.11 -2.50
N CYS A 19 1.35 -11.57 -1.53
CA CYS A 19 0.43 -12.36 -0.75
C CYS A 19 -0.89 -12.60 -1.52
N PRO A 20 -1.28 -13.86 -1.76
CA PRO A 20 -2.52 -14.17 -2.50
C PRO A 20 -3.78 -13.76 -1.73
N TYR A 21 -3.73 -13.72 -0.39
CA TYR A 21 -4.85 -13.26 0.44
C TYR A 21 -4.99 -11.74 0.42
N CYS A 22 -3.88 -11.00 0.34
CA CYS A 22 -3.88 -9.55 0.15
C CYS A 22 -4.48 -9.19 -1.20
N LYS A 23 -4.06 -9.91 -2.25
CA LYS A 23 -4.67 -9.78 -3.58
C LYS A 23 -6.18 -10.00 -3.53
N ARG A 24 -6.63 -11.08 -2.88
CA ARG A 24 -8.08 -11.35 -2.72
C ARG A 24 -8.80 -10.22 -2.00
N GLN A 25 -8.23 -9.72 -0.89
CA GLN A 25 -8.82 -8.61 -0.13
C GLN A 25 -9.01 -7.36 -1.01
N SER A 26 -8.01 -7.03 -1.83
CA SER A 26 -8.06 -5.93 -2.81
C SER A 26 -9.06 -6.20 -3.94
N ASP A 27 -9.08 -7.41 -4.52
CA ASP A 27 -10.02 -7.78 -5.59
C ASP A 27 -11.48 -7.73 -5.11
N ASP A 28 -11.74 -8.18 -3.87
CA ASP A 28 -13.05 -8.14 -3.22
C ASP A 28 -13.43 -6.73 -2.74
N LYS A 29 -12.50 -5.76 -2.79
CA LYS A 29 -12.68 -4.37 -2.32
C LYS A 29 -13.15 -4.30 -0.87
N THR A 30 -12.61 -5.16 -0.02
CA THR A 30 -13.17 -5.41 1.32
C THR A 30 -13.18 -4.14 2.16
N ILE A 31 -12.10 -3.37 2.15
CA ILE A 31 -11.96 -2.17 2.97
C ILE A 31 -12.70 -0.99 2.32
N GLU A 32 -12.63 -0.88 1.00
CA GLU A 32 -13.31 0.16 0.23
C GLU A 32 -14.84 0.07 0.38
N GLN A 33 -15.39 -1.13 0.52
CA GLN A 33 -16.81 -1.33 0.86
C GLN A 33 -17.15 -0.76 2.25
N VAL A 34 -16.25 -0.90 3.23
CA VAL A 34 -16.44 -0.31 4.58
C VAL A 34 -16.37 1.22 4.51
N ILE A 35 -15.37 1.78 3.80
CA ILE A 35 -15.24 3.23 3.60
C ILE A 35 -16.48 3.77 2.88
N SER A 36 -16.96 3.11 1.83
CA SER A 36 -18.17 3.52 1.10
C SER A 36 -19.42 3.49 1.97
N LYS A 37 -19.49 2.59 2.95
CA LYS A 37 -20.62 2.51 3.88
C LYS A 37 -20.55 3.58 4.98
N TYR A 38 -19.34 4.03 5.33
CA TYR A 38 -19.07 5.00 6.39
C TYR A 38 -18.14 6.13 5.91
N PRO A 39 -18.51 6.89 4.87
CA PRO A 39 -17.59 7.77 4.13
C PRO A 39 -17.09 8.97 4.96
N ASN A 40 -17.75 9.28 6.08
CA ASN A 40 -17.34 10.34 7.00
C ASN A 40 -16.59 9.83 8.23
N ASP A 41 -16.68 8.53 8.53
CA ASP A 41 -16.31 7.97 9.82
C ASP A 41 -15.16 6.98 9.71
N VAL A 42 -14.90 6.42 8.52
CA VAL A 42 -13.83 5.47 8.28
C VAL A 42 -12.92 5.95 7.14
N ASN A 43 -11.62 5.90 7.39
CA ASN A 43 -10.58 6.00 6.38
C ASN A 43 -9.64 4.77 6.46
N MET A 44 -8.70 4.66 5.51
CA MET A 44 -7.67 3.64 5.58
C MET A 44 -6.27 4.15 5.27
N MET A 45 -5.29 3.42 5.78
CA MET A 45 -3.89 3.50 5.38
C MET A 45 -3.37 2.12 5.00
N PHE A 46 -2.84 2.00 3.78
CA PHE A 46 -2.04 0.84 3.42
C PHE A 46 -0.67 0.93 4.10
N ARG A 47 -0.14 -0.20 4.55
CA ARG A 47 1.17 -0.36 5.18
C ARG A 47 1.88 -1.53 4.52
N ASN A 48 3.01 -1.25 3.89
CA ASN A 48 3.87 -2.31 3.38
C ASN A 48 4.31 -3.22 4.54
N TYR A 49 4.11 -4.53 4.40
CA TYR A 49 4.51 -5.52 5.40
C TYR A 49 5.16 -6.73 4.72
N ILE A 50 6.48 -6.83 4.82
CA ILE A 50 7.25 -7.83 4.06
C ILE A 50 7.27 -9.18 4.76
N VAL A 51 6.69 -10.19 4.10
CA VAL A 51 6.62 -11.60 4.51
C VAL A 51 7.44 -12.48 3.56
N HIS A 52 7.40 -12.23 2.26
CA HIS A 52 8.05 -13.05 1.23
C HIS A 52 9.50 -12.62 0.93
N GLY A 53 10.05 -11.69 1.72
CA GLY A 53 11.45 -11.25 1.62
C GLY A 53 11.73 -10.34 0.43
N GLU A 54 12.96 -10.38 -0.07
CA GLU A 54 13.47 -9.47 -1.10
C GLU A 54 12.57 -9.31 -2.35
N PRO A 55 11.94 -10.36 -2.91
CA PRO A 55 11.06 -10.20 -4.08
C PRO A 55 9.85 -9.28 -3.85
N ALA A 56 9.43 -9.07 -2.60
CA ALA A 56 8.32 -8.19 -2.27
C ALA A 56 8.73 -6.72 -2.08
N LYS A 57 10.03 -6.42 -1.97
CA LYS A 57 10.51 -5.05 -1.75
C LYS A 57 10.35 -4.16 -2.97
N ALA A 58 10.63 -4.65 -4.18
CA ALA A 58 10.50 -3.87 -5.41
C ALA A 58 9.08 -3.31 -5.64
N PRO A 59 7.99 -4.10 -5.55
CA PRO A 59 6.64 -3.54 -5.68
C PRO A 59 6.24 -2.63 -4.49
N ALA A 60 6.80 -2.85 -3.29
CA ALA A 60 6.59 -1.95 -2.14
C ALA A 60 7.28 -0.59 -2.34
N GLU A 61 8.55 -0.57 -2.75
CA GLU A 61 9.30 0.64 -3.10
C GLU A 61 8.59 1.42 -4.23
N ALA A 62 8.11 0.70 -5.25
CA ALA A 62 7.34 1.29 -6.33
C ALA A 62 6.07 2.00 -5.82
N LEU A 63 5.35 1.41 -4.88
CA LEU A 63 4.17 2.04 -4.28
C LEU A 63 4.55 3.34 -3.55
N GLU A 64 5.60 3.32 -2.73
CA GLU A 64 6.07 4.52 -2.00
C GLU A 64 6.53 5.63 -2.97
N CYS A 65 7.22 5.26 -4.06
CA CYS A 65 7.59 6.19 -5.12
C CYS A 65 6.37 6.82 -5.82
N VAL A 66 5.29 6.05 -6.05
CA VAL A 66 4.04 6.62 -6.57
C VAL A 66 3.43 7.58 -5.56
N GLY A 67 3.45 7.26 -4.27
CA GLY A 67 2.96 8.13 -3.21
C GLY A 67 3.69 9.47 -3.16
N GLU A 68 5.02 9.43 -3.23
CA GLU A 68 5.83 10.64 -3.24
C GLU A 68 5.57 11.52 -4.47
N LEU A 69 5.51 10.91 -5.66
CA LEU A 69 5.50 11.65 -6.92
C LEU A 69 4.09 12.02 -7.41
N GLY A 70 3.09 11.20 -7.07
CA GLY A 70 1.72 11.32 -7.54
C GLY A 70 0.69 11.59 -6.44
N GLY A 71 1.11 11.56 -5.17
CA GLY A 71 0.23 11.78 -4.03
C GLY A 71 -0.76 10.65 -3.78
N SER A 72 -1.72 10.90 -2.89
CA SER A 72 -2.65 9.87 -2.40
C SER A 72 -3.52 9.27 -3.50
N ASP A 73 -4.07 10.07 -4.42
CA ASP A 73 -4.92 9.55 -5.51
C ASP A 73 -4.17 8.51 -6.37
N ALA A 74 -2.96 8.86 -6.80
CA ALA A 74 -2.14 7.95 -7.60
C ALA A 74 -1.76 6.69 -6.80
N TYR A 75 -1.41 6.84 -5.51
CA TYR A 75 -1.04 5.75 -4.61
C TYR A 75 -2.14 4.69 -4.53
N TYR A 76 -3.38 5.08 -4.21
CA TYR A 76 -4.46 4.10 -4.05
C TYR A 76 -4.97 3.53 -5.38
N ARG A 77 -4.88 4.28 -6.48
CA ARG A 77 -5.15 3.72 -7.81
C ARG A 77 -4.08 2.72 -8.24
N TYR A 78 -2.85 2.85 -7.76
CA TYR A 78 -1.73 1.99 -8.11
C TYR A 78 -1.77 0.63 -7.42
N ILE A 79 -2.18 0.58 -6.15
CA ILE A 79 -2.28 -0.65 -5.34
C ILE A 79 -2.98 -1.82 -6.07
N PRO A 80 -4.25 -1.72 -6.50
CA PRO A 80 -4.94 -2.83 -7.14
C PRO A 80 -4.32 -3.20 -8.50
N MET A 81 -3.69 -2.23 -9.18
CA MET A 81 -3.01 -2.50 -10.45
C MET A 81 -1.76 -3.36 -10.23
N VAL A 82 -0.99 -3.12 -9.16
CA VAL A 82 0.19 -3.94 -8.81
C VAL A 82 -0.25 -5.34 -8.37
N PHE A 83 -1.31 -5.46 -7.57
CA PHE A 83 -1.85 -6.78 -7.22
C PHE A 83 -2.30 -7.58 -8.45
N ALA A 84 -2.82 -6.91 -9.47
CA ALA A 84 -3.25 -7.55 -10.72
C ALA A 84 -2.09 -7.95 -11.65
N LEU A 85 -0.84 -7.56 -11.38
CA LEU A 85 0.32 -7.99 -12.16
C LEU A 85 0.75 -9.41 -11.79
N ASP A 86 0.81 -10.28 -12.80
CA ASP A 86 1.47 -11.59 -12.68
C ASP A 86 3.00 -11.41 -12.59
N ASP A 87 3.57 -10.58 -13.47
CA ASP A 87 4.98 -10.19 -13.45
C ASP A 87 5.17 -8.77 -12.90
N LYS A 88 5.84 -8.67 -11.75
CA LYS A 88 6.14 -7.41 -11.04
C LYS A 88 7.55 -6.88 -11.36
N SER A 89 8.03 -7.11 -12.58
CA SER A 89 9.27 -6.53 -13.09
C SER A 89 9.26 -4.99 -13.09
N GLU A 90 10.45 -4.38 -13.03
CA GLU A 90 10.64 -2.92 -13.10
C GLU A 90 9.86 -2.31 -14.27
N THR A 91 9.93 -2.93 -15.46
CA THR A 91 9.23 -2.45 -16.66
C THR A 91 7.72 -2.36 -16.46
N ASN A 92 7.10 -3.37 -15.84
CA ASN A 92 5.65 -3.36 -15.61
C ASN A 92 5.27 -2.35 -14.53
N LEU A 93 6.05 -2.24 -13.45
CA LEU A 93 5.84 -1.25 -12.39
C LEU A 93 5.91 0.19 -12.94
N VAL A 94 6.93 0.49 -13.74
CA VAL A 94 7.07 1.78 -14.45
C VAL A 94 5.85 2.05 -15.36
N GLY A 95 5.42 1.03 -16.10
CA GLY A 95 4.25 1.12 -16.98
C GLY A 95 2.96 1.44 -16.22
N LEU A 96 2.77 0.88 -15.03
CA LEU A 96 1.64 1.21 -14.16
C LEU A 96 1.76 2.63 -13.57
N ALA A 97 2.96 3.05 -13.16
CA ALA A 97 3.17 4.37 -12.56
C ALA A 97 2.78 5.48 -13.54
N LYS A 98 3.11 5.30 -14.82
CA LYS A 98 2.67 6.18 -15.91
C LYS A 98 1.14 6.26 -16.05
N ARG A 99 0.42 5.15 -15.86
CA ARG A 99 -1.05 5.12 -15.97
C ARG A 99 -1.75 5.88 -14.84
N VAL A 100 -1.10 6.00 -13.68
CA VAL A 100 -1.58 6.83 -12.56
C VAL A 100 -1.04 8.26 -12.60
N GLY A 101 -0.43 8.67 -13.72
CA GLY A 101 -0.02 10.06 -13.96
C GLY A 101 1.37 10.43 -13.41
N VAL A 102 2.14 9.45 -12.92
CA VAL A 102 3.50 9.70 -12.43
C VAL A 102 4.47 9.79 -13.60
N ASN A 103 5.41 10.75 -13.52
CA ASN A 103 6.45 10.93 -14.53
C ASN A 103 7.44 9.74 -14.51
N GLU A 104 7.59 9.10 -15.67
CA GLU A 104 8.39 7.89 -15.86
C GLU A 104 9.85 8.04 -15.42
N SER A 105 10.55 9.12 -15.81
CA SER A 105 11.97 9.27 -15.45
C SER A 105 12.17 9.53 -13.97
N LYS A 106 11.28 10.32 -13.34
CA LYS A 106 11.29 10.54 -11.88
C LYS A 106 10.99 9.25 -11.12
N PHE A 107 10.02 8.47 -11.59
CA PHE A 107 9.68 7.20 -10.98
C PHE A 107 10.82 6.19 -11.04
N THR A 108 11.43 6.00 -12.21
CA THR A 108 12.57 5.09 -12.37
C THR A 108 13.76 5.52 -11.52
N ALA A 109 14.01 6.82 -11.38
CA ALA A 109 15.05 7.33 -10.49
C ALA A 109 14.74 7.05 -9.01
N CYS A 110 13.47 7.22 -8.60
CA CYS A 110 13.02 6.90 -7.26
C CYS A 110 13.18 5.39 -6.96
N LEU A 111 12.65 4.52 -7.83
CA LEU A 111 12.68 3.07 -7.66
C LEU A 111 14.10 2.50 -7.55
N LYS A 112 15.08 3.11 -8.24
CA LYS A 112 16.49 2.70 -8.20
C LYS A 112 17.27 3.29 -7.02
N SER A 113 16.67 4.21 -6.28
CA SER A 113 17.34 4.86 -5.15
C SER A 113 17.24 4.07 -3.85
N ASP A 114 16.33 3.09 -3.80
CA ASP A 114 16.06 2.26 -2.62
C ASP A 114 15.76 3.07 -1.35
N LYS A 115 15.31 4.32 -1.51
CA LYS A 115 15.21 5.29 -0.42
C LYS A 115 14.04 5.00 0.52
N HIS A 116 13.03 4.25 0.08
CA HIS A 116 11.90 3.88 0.92
C HIS A 116 12.07 2.53 1.62
N LEU A 117 13.13 1.76 1.31
CA LEU A 117 13.35 0.44 1.91
C LEU A 117 13.40 0.49 3.45
N THR A 118 14.04 1.50 4.04
CA THR A 118 14.04 1.66 5.50
C THR A 118 12.64 1.89 6.05
N ALA A 119 11.83 2.74 5.41
CA ALA A 119 10.45 2.98 5.83
C ALA A 119 9.55 1.73 5.67
N ILE A 120 9.82 0.90 4.67
CA ILE A 120 9.14 -0.39 4.45
C ILE A 120 9.49 -1.40 5.54
N ASP A 121 10.76 -1.50 5.91
CA ASP A 121 11.22 -2.35 7.00
C ASP A 121 10.67 -1.86 8.36
N ASP A 122 10.65 -0.55 8.58
CA ASP A 122 10.06 0.08 9.77
C ASP A 122 8.56 -0.19 9.86
N SER A 123 7.81 -0.07 8.75
CA SER A 123 6.37 -0.41 8.68
C SER A 123 6.13 -1.88 9.04
N THR A 124 6.99 -2.79 8.56
CA THR A 124 6.92 -4.21 8.92
C THR A 124 7.19 -4.44 10.40
N SER A 125 8.18 -3.74 10.97
CA SER A 125 8.49 -3.79 12.40
C SER A 125 7.37 -3.22 13.26
N GLU A 126 6.78 -2.09 12.86
CA GLU A 126 5.64 -1.45 13.52
C GLU A 126 4.46 -2.40 13.63
N GLY A 127 4.02 -3.00 12.51
CA GLY A 127 2.91 -3.95 12.49
C GLY A 127 3.13 -5.12 13.45
N ARG A 128 4.34 -5.67 13.48
CA ARG A 128 4.70 -6.79 14.35
C ARG A 128 4.72 -6.40 15.82
N THR A 129 5.40 -5.31 16.15
CA THR A 129 5.75 -4.97 17.53
C THR A 129 4.67 -4.20 18.27
N LEU A 130 3.95 -3.31 17.58
CA LEU A 130 2.89 -2.50 18.20
C LEU A 130 1.53 -3.20 18.14
N PHE A 131 1.26 -3.93 17.06
CA PHE A 131 -0.07 -4.47 16.79
C PHE A 131 -0.14 -5.99 16.72
N GLY A 132 0.99 -6.70 16.87
CA GLY A 132 1.04 -8.16 16.88
C GLY A 132 0.68 -8.79 15.52
N VAL A 133 0.86 -8.06 14.42
CA VAL A 133 0.62 -8.58 13.07
C VAL A 133 1.64 -9.68 12.77
N ASN A 134 1.15 -10.89 12.48
CA ASN A 134 1.97 -12.08 12.23
C ASN A 134 1.77 -12.67 10.82
N GLY A 135 1.05 -11.98 9.95
CA GLY A 135 0.79 -12.38 8.57
C GLY A 135 0.02 -11.30 7.82
N THR A 136 -0.15 -11.49 6.51
CA THR A 136 -0.84 -10.54 5.63
C THR A 136 -2.02 -11.21 4.90
N PRO A 137 -3.17 -10.53 4.72
CA PRO A 137 -3.45 -9.19 5.21
C PRO A 137 -3.64 -9.16 6.73
N GLY A 138 -3.10 -8.13 7.38
CA GLY A 138 -3.32 -7.82 8.78
C GLY A 138 -4.04 -6.49 8.90
N ASN A 139 -5.28 -6.49 9.40
CA ASN A 139 -6.08 -5.27 9.52
C ASN A 139 -6.15 -4.83 10.99
N VAL A 140 -5.70 -3.62 11.28
CA VAL A 140 -5.79 -2.99 12.60
C VAL A 140 -6.80 -1.86 12.54
N VAL A 141 -7.74 -1.83 13.48
CA VAL A 141 -8.77 -0.79 13.57
C VAL A 141 -8.42 0.16 14.72
N ILE A 142 -8.21 1.42 14.40
CA ILE A 142 -7.85 2.47 15.37
C ILE A 142 -9.05 3.43 15.53
N ASP A 143 -9.43 3.71 16.77
CA ASP A 143 -10.35 4.80 17.12
C ASP A 143 -9.51 6.04 17.43
N ASN A 144 -9.43 7.01 16.51
CA ASN A 144 -8.57 8.18 16.60
C ASN A 144 -8.94 9.15 17.75
N GLU A 145 -10.04 8.87 18.47
CA GLU A 145 -10.48 9.62 19.65
C GLU A 145 -10.03 8.98 20.98
N LYS A 146 -9.33 7.84 20.97
CA LYS A 146 -8.92 7.08 22.16
C LYS A 146 -7.48 6.60 22.08
#